data_AF-A0A959TK09-F1
#
_entry.id   AF-A0A959TK09-F1
#
_cell.length_a   1.000
_cell.length_b   1.000
_cell.length_c   1.000
_cell.angle_alpha   90.00
_cell.angle_beta   90.00
_cell.angle_gamma   90.00
#
_symmetry.space_group_name_H-M   'P 1'
#
loop_
_entity.id
_entity.type
_entity.pdbx_description
1 polymer ?
#
loop_
_entity_poly.entity_id
_entity_poly.type
_entity_poly.pdbx_seq_one_letter_code
_entity_poly.pdbx_strand_id
1 'polypeptide(L)'
;MRRTLIALLVPLLVAALLLLAGWSWLRSYTRHGTHVRVPDLSGLTLQEATEKLGKRDLFVEVIDSVHSDERPKGTVVEQDPVAGAEVKPDRKVYLVMNAMQPQMIDMPDLVDMSKRQAISVLEILGLRVAELRYEPDPCVDCVIEQLYREQPIAPDAKVRKGEAIALVLGSGESGERVPIPDLRGLTRGEVQAVVNMASLNLGVLVDCRGCNTPEDSAFARVYRQAPAPRENDRIALGGLIDVWLTADTTGLRPVPRDTTGTQATSHDAEDN
;
A
#
# COMPACT_ATOMS: atom_id res chain seq x y z
N MET A 1 -43.81 73.06 19.53
CA MET A 1 -42.47 72.46 19.68
C MET A 1 -42.46 71.12 20.43
N ARG A 2 -43.13 70.95 21.59
CA ARG A 2 -43.16 69.64 22.31
C ARG A 2 -43.77 68.46 21.53
N ARG A 3 -44.84 68.66 20.76
CA ARG A 3 -45.51 67.59 19.98
C ARG A 3 -44.66 67.03 18.82
N THR A 4 -43.91 67.88 18.13
CA THR A 4 -43.03 67.47 17.02
C THR A 4 -41.77 66.75 17.50
N LEU A 5 -41.27 67.10 18.69
CA LEU A 5 -40.17 66.38 19.35
C LEU A 5 -40.58 64.96 19.75
N ILE A 6 -41.77 64.78 20.32
CA ILE A 6 -42.29 63.45 20.69
C ILE A 6 -42.49 62.57 19.45
N ALA A 7 -43.01 63.14 18.35
CA ALA A 7 -43.21 62.42 17.10
C ALA A 7 -41.91 61.91 16.45
N LEU A 8 -40.76 62.55 16.69
CA LEU A 8 -39.44 62.09 16.23
C LEU A 8 -38.75 61.13 17.21
N LEU A 9 -38.99 61.28 18.52
CA LEU A 9 -38.37 60.45 19.55
C LEU A 9 -38.93 59.03 19.62
N VAL A 10 -40.24 58.86 19.42
CA VAL A 10 -40.89 57.54 19.45
C VAL A 10 -40.33 56.56 18.41
N PRO A 11 -40.23 56.88 17.11
CA PRO A 11 -39.67 55.96 16.12
C PRO A 11 -38.17 55.70 16.35
N LEU A 12 -37.42 56.69 16.85
CA LEU A 12 -36.01 56.50 17.21
C LEU A 12 -35.85 55.50 18.37
N LEU A 13 -36.73 55.56 19.37
CA LEU A 13 -36.75 54.65 20.51
C LEU A 13 -37.17 53.24 20.10
N VAL A 14 -38.15 53.11 19.19
CA VAL A 14 -38.54 51.82 18.61
C VAL A 14 -37.41 51.22 17.77
N ALA A 15 -36.75 52.01 16.93
CA ALA A 15 -35.60 51.57 16.15
C ALA A 15 -34.43 51.13 17.05
N ALA A 16 -34.15 51.86 18.13
CA ALA A 16 -33.14 51.48 19.11
C ALA A 16 -33.50 50.16 19.82
N LEU A 17 -34.77 49.96 20.20
CA LEU A 17 -35.25 48.70 20.77
C LEU A 17 -35.13 47.53 19.79
N LEU A 18 -35.49 47.72 18.52
CA LEU A 18 -35.36 46.69 17.48
C LEU A 18 -33.89 46.34 17.21
N LEU A 19 -32.99 47.33 17.19
CA LEU A 19 -31.55 47.10 17.05
C LEU A 19 -30.98 46.36 18.26
N LEU A 20 -31.37 46.72 19.48
CA LEU A 20 -30.94 46.02 20.70
C LEU A 20 -31.48 44.58 20.77
N ALA A 21 -32.75 44.37 20.43
CA ALA A 21 -33.36 43.05 20.36
C ALA A 21 -32.70 42.19 19.27
N GLY A 22 -32.48 42.76 18.08
CA GLY A 22 -31.75 42.13 16.99
C GLY A 22 -30.32 41.77 17.37
N TRP A 23 -29.59 42.67 18.02
CA TRP A 23 -28.23 42.43 18.50
C TRP A 23 -28.17 41.34 19.57
N SER A 24 -29.12 41.35 20.52
CA SER A 24 -29.22 40.33 21.57
C SER A 24 -29.58 38.96 20.99
N TRP A 25 -30.50 38.92 20.02
CA TRP A 25 -30.84 37.70 19.30
C TRP A 25 -29.66 37.19 18.49
N LEU A 26 -28.97 38.05 17.73
CA LEU A 26 -27.77 37.66 16.99
C LEU A 26 -26.69 37.10 17.91
N ARG A 27 -26.43 37.75 19.07
CA ARG A 27 -25.47 37.26 20.07
C ARG A 27 -25.84 35.88 20.62
N SER A 28 -27.11 35.66 20.92
CA SER A 28 -27.61 34.39 21.44
C SER A 28 -27.57 33.29 20.37
N TYR A 29 -28.01 33.60 19.15
CA TYR A 29 -28.08 32.67 18.03
C TYR A 29 -26.70 32.27 17.52
N THR A 30 -25.73 33.18 17.51
CA THR A 30 -24.39 32.92 16.98
C THR A 30 -23.38 32.39 18.01
N ARG A 31 -23.75 32.31 19.31
CA ARG A 31 -22.85 31.95 20.43
C ARG A 31 -21.46 32.59 20.28
N HIS A 32 -21.43 33.91 20.04
CA HIS A 32 -20.17 34.63 19.83
C HIS A 32 -19.27 34.54 21.06
N GLY A 33 -18.06 33.96 20.91
CA GLY A 33 -17.00 33.93 21.91
C GLY A 33 -16.84 32.64 22.72
N THR A 34 -17.69 31.61 22.52
CA THR A 34 -17.45 30.28 23.10
C THR A 34 -16.71 29.39 22.12
N HIS A 35 -15.46 29.11 22.45
CA HIS A 35 -14.60 28.21 21.69
C HIS A 35 -14.11 27.08 22.58
N VAL A 36 -13.94 25.91 21.98
CA VAL A 36 -13.38 24.73 22.60
C VAL A 36 -12.09 24.40 21.87
N ARG A 37 -11.02 24.18 22.63
CA ARG A 37 -9.75 23.71 22.07
C ARG A 37 -9.81 22.22 21.80
N VAL A 38 -9.53 21.84 20.56
CA VAL A 38 -9.48 20.44 20.14
C VAL A 38 -8.28 19.75 20.80
N PRO A 39 -8.47 18.64 21.54
CA PRO A 39 -7.37 17.87 22.11
C PRO A 39 -6.61 17.09 21.04
N ASP A 40 -5.37 16.70 21.36
CA ASP A 40 -4.65 15.72 20.56
C ASP A 40 -5.22 14.31 20.81
N LEU A 41 -5.57 13.63 19.72
CA LEU A 41 -6.16 12.30 19.69
C LEU A 41 -5.23 11.27 19.06
N SER A 42 -4.07 11.68 18.53
CA SER A 42 -3.12 10.79 17.88
C SER A 42 -2.75 9.60 18.77
N GLY A 43 -2.83 8.40 18.22
CA GLY A 43 -2.50 7.15 18.92
C GLY A 43 -3.56 6.65 19.91
N LEU A 44 -4.64 7.39 20.14
CA LEU A 44 -5.75 6.92 20.98
C LEU A 44 -6.66 5.95 20.23
N THR A 45 -7.31 5.05 20.95
CA THR A 45 -8.40 4.24 20.41
C THR A 45 -9.65 5.08 20.14
N LEU A 46 -10.57 4.57 19.33
CA LEU A 46 -11.86 5.23 19.08
C LEU A 46 -12.62 5.52 20.38
N GLN A 47 -12.58 4.60 21.35
CA GLN A 47 -13.24 4.76 22.64
C GLN A 47 -12.63 5.90 23.45
N GLU A 48 -11.30 5.90 23.61
CA GLU A 48 -10.57 6.95 24.34
C GLU A 48 -10.72 8.32 23.67
N ALA A 49 -10.69 8.37 22.34
CA ALA A 49 -10.90 9.60 21.58
C ALA A 49 -12.31 10.16 21.80
N THR A 50 -13.33 9.28 21.78
CA THR A 50 -14.73 9.65 22.04
C THR A 50 -14.90 10.21 23.45
N GLU A 51 -14.32 9.57 24.46
CA GLU A 51 -14.36 10.06 25.84
C GLU A 51 -13.64 11.41 26.02
N LYS A 52 -12.48 11.58 25.36
CA LYS A 52 -11.65 12.79 25.47
C LYS A 52 -12.29 14.00 24.80
N LEU A 53 -13.02 13.77 23.70
CA LEU A 53 -13.80 14.79 22.99
C LEU A 53 -15.14 15.08 23.70
N GLY A 54 -15.82 14.06 24.23
CA GLY A 54 -17.06 14.22 24.98
C GLY A 54 -16.90 15.11 26.23
N LYS A 55 -15.75 15.07 26.91
CA LYS A 55 -15.40 15.99 28.01
C LYS A 55 -15.32 17.47 27.62
N ARG A 56 -15.38 17.77 26.32
CA ARG A 56 -15.23 19.10 25.72
C ARG A 56 -16.42 19.48 24.84
N ASP A 57 -17.54 18.75 24.94
CA ASP A 57 -18.72 18.94 24.08
C ASP A 57 -18.37 18.85 22.58
N LEU A 58 -17.44 17.97 22.22
CA LEU A 58 -17.06 17.66 20.84
C LEU A 58 -17.46 16.23 20.49
N PHE A 59 -17.76 16.01 19.21
CA PHE A 59 -18.21 14.70 18.70
C PHE A 59 -17.15 14.08 17.79
N VAL A 60 -17.07 12.74 17.78
CA VAL A 60 -16.23 11.99 16.85
C VAL A 60 -17.03 11.62 15.61
N GLU A 61 -16.39 11.68 14.44
CA GLU A 61 -16.84 11.02 13.22
C GLU A 61 -15.64 10.33 12.54
N VAL A 62 -15.69 9.02 12.33
CA VAL A 62 -14.64 8.31 11.58
C VAL A 62 -14.98 8.42 10.10
N ILE A 63 -14.08 9.02 9.32
CA ILE A 63 -14.31 9.26 7.88
C ILE A 63 -13.56 8.27 7.00
N ASP A 64 -12.43 7.73 7.49
CA ASP A 64 -11.60 6.83 6.72
C ASP A 64 -10.74 5.94 7.63
N SER A 65 -10.14 4.92 7.04
CA SER A 65 -9.12 4.10 7.68
C SER A 65 -7.96 3.82 6.73
N VAL A 66 -6.74 3.98 7.22
CA VAL A 66 -5.50 3.65 6.50
C VAL A 66 -4.82 2.47 7.17
N HIS A 67 -4.09 1.65 6.41
CA HIS A 67 -3.29 0.57 7.00
C HIS A 67 -1.83 1.00 7.09
N SER A 68 -1.27 0.99 8.31
CA SER A 68 0.13 1.28 8.57
C SER A 68 0.67 0.35 9.66
N ASP A 69 1.79 -0.31 9.38
CA ASP A 69 2.48 -1.18 10.34
C ASP A 69 3.30 -0.39 11.39
N GLU A 70 3.52 0.91 11.17
CA GLU A 70 4.28 1.78 12.07
C GLU A 70 3.48 2.20 13.32
N ARG A 71 2.15 2.08 13.28
CA ARG A 71 1.26 2.51 14.36
C ARG A 71 0.43 1.32 14.87
N PRO A 72 0.00 1.34 16.14
CA PRO A 72 -0.93 0.33 16.64
C PRO A 72 -2.24 0.33 15.84
N LYS A 73 -2.86 -0.84 15.70
CA LYS A 73 -4.14 -0.98 14.98
C LYS A 73 -5.27 -0.39 15.80
N GLY A 74 -6.26 0.20 15.13
CA GLY A 74 -7.44 0.78 15.79
C GLY A 74 -7.19 2.11 16.50
N THR A 75 -6.03 2.73 16.27
CA THR A 75 -5.71 4.05 16.83
C THR A 75 -5.89 5.17 15.81
N VAL A 76 -6.13 6.39 16.27
CA VAL A 76 -6.19 7.58 15.42
C VAL A 76 -4.82 7.83 14.76
N VAL A 77 -4.82 7.96 13.44
CA VAL A 77 -3.66 8.34 12.63
C VAL A 77 -3.68 9.82 12.35
N GLU A 78 -4.86 10.35 12.01
CA GLU A 78 -5.08 11.75 11.67
C GLU A 78 -6.40 12.24 12.24
N GLN A 79 -6.46 13.54 12.52
CA GLN A 79 -7.67 14.22 12.97
C GLN A 79 -7.84 15.55 12.24
N ASP A 80 -9.09 15.91 11.96
CA ASP A 80 -9.48 17.23 11.48
C ASP A 80 -10.70 17.73 12.27
N PRO A 81 -10.63 18.87 12.96
CA PRO A 81 -9.52 19.82 13.04
C PRO A 81 -8.29 19.32 13.80
N VAL A 82 -7.12 19.88 13.45
CA VAL A 82 -5.84 19.56 14.09
C VAL A 82 -5.84 19.88 15.58
N ALA A 83 -4.99 19.17 16.33
CA ALA A 83 -4.82 19.39 17.76
C ALA A 83 -4.49 20.86 18.07
N GLY A 84 -5.15 21.42 19.09
CA GLY A 84 -4.99 22.81 19.48
C GLY A 84 -5.86 23.82 18.72
N ALA A 85 -6.54 23.40 17.64
CA ALA A 85 -7.48 24.26 16.93
C ALA A 85 -8.64 24.71 17.85
N GLU A 86 -9.15 25.92 17.62
CA GLU A 86 -10.30 26.46 18.34
C GLU A 86 -11.56 26.31 17.50
N VAL A 87 -12.51 25.51 17.99
CA VAL A 87 -13.76 25.21 17.31
C VAL A 87 -14.95 25.64 18.15
N LYS A 88 -16.14 25.73 17.55
CA LYS A 88 -17.36 25.91 18.32
C LYS A 88 -17.68 24.61 19.09
N PRO A 89 -18.38 24.69 20.24
CA PRO A 89 -18.99 23.53 20.86
C PRO A 89 -19.88 22.77 19.87
N ASP A 90 -20.11 21.49 20.12
CA ASP A 90 -20.90 20.58 19.30
C ASP A 90 -20.29 20.31 17.90
N ARG A 91 -19.05 20.73 17.66
CA ARG A 91 -18.33 20.46 16.42
C ARG A 91 -17.90 18.99 16.36
N LYS A 92 -18.05 18.40 15.17
CA LYS A 92 -17.49 17.09 14.86
C LYS A 92 -16.01 17.19 14.54
N VAL A 93 -15.22 16.29 15.12
CA VAL A 93 -13.83 16.04 14.81
C VAL A 93 -13.78 14.75 14.00
N TYR A 94 -13.31 14.88 12.77
CA TYR A 94 -13.17 13.79 11.82
C TYR A 94 -11.86 13.04 12.10
N LEU A 95 -11.91 11.72 12.13
CA LEU A 95 -10.76 10.87 12.42
C LEU A 95 -10.47 9.94 11.24
N VAL A 96 -9.19 9.81 10.91
CA VAL A 96 -8.66 8.72 10.09
C VAL A 96 -8.02 7.71 11.05
N MET A 97 -8.50 6.48 11.00
CA MET A 97 -8.08 5.42 11.93
C MET A 97 -7.06 4.48 11.28
N ASN A 98 -6.18 3.88 12.07
CA ASN A 98 -5.36 2.78 11.59
C ASN A 98 -6.23 1.52 11.53
N ALA A 99 -6.35 0.93 10.35
CA ALA A 99 -7.28 -0.16 10.09
C ALA A 99 -6.94 -1.39 10.95
N MET A 100 -7.98 -1.97 11.57
CA MET A 100 -7.86 -3.21 12.35
C MET A 100 -7.51 -4.41 11.46
N GLN A 101 -7.96 -4.37 10.21
CA GLN A 101 -7.73 -5.40 9.21
C GLN A 101 -7.22 -4.73 7.93
N PRO A 102 -6.35 -5.40 7.16
CA PRO A 102 -5.96 -4.91 5.84
C PRO A 102 -7.18 -4.71 4.94
N GLN A 103 -7.07 -3.80 3.97
CA GLN A 103 -8.10 -3.55 2.96
C GLN A 103 -8.48 -4.86 2.25
N MET A 104 -9.78 -5.12 2.10
CA MET A 104 -10.27 -6.21 1.26
C MET A 104 -10.35 -5.72 -0.18
N ILE A 105 -9.88 -6.53 -1.12
CA ILE A 105 -9.94 -6.30 -2.56
C ILE A 105 -10.64 -7.46 -3.24
N ASP A 106 -11.19 -7.21 -4.42
CA ASP A 106 -11.81 -8.23 -5.25
C ASP A 106 -10.73 -9.04 -5.98
N MET A 107 -10.87 -10.35 -5.95
CA MET A 107 -10.00 -11.26 -6.68
C MET A 107 -10.19 -11.01 -8.19
N PRO A 108 -9.14 -10.65 -8.94
CA PRO A 108 -9.26 -10.51 -10.39
C PRO A 108 -9.56 -11.87 -11.03
N ASP A 109 -10.15 -11.83 -12.22
CA ASP A 109 -10.17 -12.99 -13.10
C ASP A 109 -8.84 -13.09 -13.84
N LEU A 110 -8.04 -14.10 -13.53
CA LEU A 110 -6.73 -14.33 -14.14
C LEU A 110 -6.73 -15.46 -15.16
N VAL A 111 -7.82 -16.22 -15.28
CA VAL A 111 -7.91 -17.38 -16.18
C VAL A 111 -7.72 -16.92 -17.62
N ASP A 112 -7.06 -17.75 -18.43
CA ASP A 112 -6.68 -17.48 -19.84
C ASP A 112 -5.69 -16.32 -20.05
N MET A 113 -5.28 -15.61 -18.99
CA MET A 113 -4.21 -14.62 -19.09
C MET A 113 -2.85 -15.29 -19.21
N SER A 114 -1.91 -14.61 -19.87
CA SER A 114 -0.51 -15.02 -19.77
C SER A 114 0.02 -14.79 -18.36
N LYS A 115 0.95 -15.63 -17.90
CA LYS A 115 1.65 -15.49 -16.62
C LYS A 115 2.12 -14.05 -16.37
N ARG A 116 2.74 -13.41 -17.36
CA ARG A 116 3.24 -12.03 -17.22
C ARG A 116 2.12 -11.03 -16.96
N GLN A 117 0.99 -11.17 -17.64
CA GLN A 117 -0.18 -10.32 -17.41
C GLN A 117 -0.76 -10.57 -16.02
N ALA A 118 -0.97 -11.84 -15.66
CA ALA A 118 -1.52 -12.21 -14.36
C ALA A 118 -0.68 -11.69 -13.19
N ILE A 119 0.66 -11.86 -13.25
CA ILE A 119 1.58 -11.32 -12.25
C ILE A 119 1.46 -9.79 -12.17
N SER A 120 1.42 -9.10 -13.31
CA SER A 120 1.29 -7.64 -13.35
C SER A 120 -0.03 -7.16 -12.71
N VAL A 121 -1.14 -7.85 -13.00
CA VAL A 121 -2.45 -7.55 -12.42
C VAL A 121 -2.45 -7.75 -10.90
N LEU A 122 -1.89 -8.85 -10.42
CA LEU A 122 -1.73 -9.12 -8.99
C LEU A 122 -0.93 -8.01 -8.30
N GLU A 123 0.22 -7.63 -8.86
CA GLU A 123 1.09 -6.57 -8.31
C GLU A 123 0.39 -5.21 -8.24
N ILE A 124 -0.32 -4.81 -9.30
CA ILE A 124 -1.09 -3.56 -9.35
C ILE A 124 -2.16 -3.50 -8.25
N LEU A 125 -2.82 -4.62 -7.99
CA LEU A 125 -3.84 -4.73 -6.92
C LEU A 125 -3.21 -4.87 -5.53
N GLY A 126 -1.88 -4.98 -5.43
CA GLY A 126 -1.17 -5.18 -4.18
C GLY A 126 -1.33 -6.60 -3.62
N LEU A 127 -1.62 -7.58 -4.47
CA LEU A 127 -1.51 -9.00 -4.18
C LEU A 127 -0.10 -9.49 -4.52
N ARG A 128 0.29 -10.62 -3.94
CA ARG A 128 1.59 -11.26 -4.20
C ARG A 128 1.39 -12.58 -4.93
N VAL A 129 2.42 -13.01 -5.64
CA VAL A 129 2.49 -14.37 -6.20
C VAL A 129 3.02 -15.29 -5.09
N ALA A 130 2.30 -16.37 -4.80
CA ALA A 130 2.74 -17.39 -3.84
C ALA A 130 3.70 -18.38 -4.51
N GLU A 131 3.20 -19.07 -5.53
CA GLU A 131 3.93 -20.08 -6.30
C GLU A 131 3.31 -20.23 -7.69
N LEU A 132 4.09 -20.76 -8.62
CA LEU A 132 3.70 -21.13 -9.96
C LEU A 132 3.63 -22.66 -10.06
N ARG A 133 2.42 -23.21 -10.00
CA ARG A 133 2.18 -24.64 -10.23
C ARG A 133 2.01 -24.85 -11.72
N TYR A 134 2.52 -25.96 -12.23
CA TYR A 134 2.45 -26.27 -13.65
C TYR A 134 1.78 -27.60 -13.89
N GLU A 135 0.83 -27.62 -14.82
CA GLU A 135 0.08 -28.81 -15.22
C GLU A 135 0.16 -29.01 -16.73
N PRO A 136 -0.02 -30.24 -17.26
CA PRO A 136 -0.06 -30.47 -18.69
C PRO A 136 -1.24 -29.74 -19.34
N ASP A 137 -0.94 -28.78 -20.21
CA ASP A 137 -1.94 -28.00 -20.96
C ASP A 137 -1.27 -27.44 -22.23
N PRO A 138 -1.98 -27.38 -23.38
CA PRO A 138 -1.42 -26.85 -24.63
C PRO A 138 -0.98 -25.38 -24.56
N CYS A 139 -1.55 -24.57 -23.66
CA CYS A 139 -1.26 -23.15 -23.51
C CYS A 139 -0.12 -22.93 -22.50
N VAL A 140 1.12 -22.95 -22.98
CA VAL A 140 2.31 -22.73 -22.14
C VAL A 140 2.27 -21.35 -21.49
N ASP A 141 2.52 -21.31 -20.17
CA ASP A 141 2.50 -20.10 -19.34
C ASP A 141 1.14 -19.36 -19.32
N CYS A 142 0.05 -19.99 -19.73
CA CYS A 142 -1.31 -19.47 -19.56
C CYS A 142 -1.87 -19.91 -18.22
N VAL A 143 -2.63 -19.03 -17.56
CA VAL A 143 -3.29 -19.34 -16.30
C VAL A 143 -4.49 -20.23 -16.54
N ILE A 144 -4.45 -21.41 -15.94
CA ILE A 144 -5.54 -22.39 -15.92
C ILE A 144 -6.43 -22.12 -14.70
N GLU A 145 -5.81 -21.90 -13.54
CA GLU A 145 -6.52 -21.71 -12.28
C GLU A 145 -5.74 -20.77 -11.35
N GLN A 146 -6.48 -20.09 -10.48
CA GLN A 146 -5.94 -19.26 -9.42
C GLN A 146 -6.34 -19.83 -8.05
N LEU A 147 -5.38 -19.94 -7.15
CA LEU A 147 -5.56 -20.58 -5.84
C LEU A 147 -5.25 -19.60 -4.71
N TYR A 148 -6.08 -19.62 -3.68
CA TYR A 148 -5.83 -18.96 -2.42
C TYR A 148 -5.83 -20.01 -1.30
N ARG A 149 -4.70 -20.12 -0.58
CA ARG A 149 -4.50 -21.13 0.48
C ARG A 149 -4.81 -22.55 0.00
N GLU A 150 -4.22 -22.89 -1.15
CA GLU A 150 -4.34 -24.21 -1.80
C GLU A 150 -5.75 -24.57 -2.28
N GLN A 151 -6.70 -23.63 -2.27
CA GLN A 151 -8.05 -23.84 -2.76
C GLN A 151 -8.35 -22.89 -3.93
N PRO A 152 -9.14 -23.33 -4.94
CA PRO A 152 -9.57 -22.46 -6.01
C PRO A 152 -10.32 -21.24 -5.48
N ILE A 153 -9.98 -20.07 -6.02
CA ILE A 153 -10.64 -18.81 -5.66
C ILE A 153 -11.32 -18.20 -6.88
N ALA A 154 -12.63 -18.02 -6.79
CA ALA A 154 -13.41 -17.41 -7.86
C ALA A 154 -13.05 -15.92 -8.02
N PRO A 155 -13.20 -15.36 -9.23
CA PRO A 155 -13.23 -13.92 -9.43
C PRO A 155 -14.25 -13.24 -8.49
N ASP A 156 -14.00 -11.97 -8.15
CA ASP A 156 -14.80 -11.15 -7.23
C ASP A 156 -14.87 -11.65 -5.78
N ALA A 157 -14.22 -12.77 -5.45
CA ALA A 157 -14.05 -13.19 -4.07
C ALA A 157 -13.19 -12.18 -3.30
N LYS A 158 -13.53 -11.92 -2.04
CA LYS A 158 -12.83 -10.93 -1.22
C LYS A 158 -11.52 -11.50 -0.66
N VAL A 159 -10.41 -10.87 -1.01
CA VAL A 159 -9.06 -11.21 -0.55
C VAL A 159 -8.46 -10.01 0.18
N ARG A 160 -7.64 -10.23 1.20
CA ARG A 160 -6.93 -9.13 1.85
C ARG A 160 -5.79 -8.65 0.95
N LYS A 161 -5.64 -7.33 0.82
CA LYS A 161 -4.47 -6.74 0.18
C LYS A 161 -3.20 -7.27 0.85
N GLY A 162 -2.21 -7.61 0.04
CA GLY A 162 -0.96 -8.22 0.48
C GLY A 162 -1.01 -9.74 0.65
N GLU A 163 -2.15 -10.40 0.47
CA GLU A 163 -2.21 -11.86 0.41
C GLU A 163 -1.53 -12.40 -0.85
N ALA A 164 -1.13 -13.67 -0.79
CA ALA A 164 -0.44 -14.34 -1.88
C ALA A 164 -1.38 -15.32 -2.60
N ILE A 165 -1.37 -15.27 -3.93
CA ILE A 165 -2.15 -16.13 -4.82
C ILE A 165 -1.20 -17.06 -5.56
N ALA A 166 -1.49 -18.35 -5.54
CA ALA A 166 -0.78 -19.33 -6.37
C ALA A 166 -1.45 -19.42 -7.74
N LEU A 167 -0.66 -19.55 -8.79
CA LEU A 167 -1.13 -19.66 -10.17
C LEU A 167 -0.88 -21.08 -10.66
N VAL A 168 -1.90 -21.75 -11.18
CA VAL A 168 -1.76 -22.99 -11.94
C VAL A 168 -1.64 -22.61 -13.42
N LEU A 169 -0.55 -23.01 -14.03
CA LEU A 169 -0.14 -22.61 -15.37
C LEU A 169 0.02 -23.82 -16.28
N GLY A 170 -0.17 -23.62 -17.59
CA GLY A 170 0.11 -24.65 -18.57
C GLY A 170 1.61 -24.87 -18.81
N SER A 171 2.01 -26.14 -18.89
CA SER A 171 3.40 -26.57 -19.11
C SER A 171 3.71 -27.07 -20.52
N GLY A 172 2.73 -27.05 -21.43
CA GLY A 172 2.83 -27.69 -22.74
C GLY A 172 2.62 -29.21 -22.64
N GLU A 173 2.34 -29.84 -23.79
CA GLU A 173 2.03 -31.28 -23.85
C GLU A 173 3.20 -32.19 -23.46
N SER A 174 4.44 -31.70 -23.60
CA SER A 174 5.68 -32.47 -23.37
C SER A 174 6.44 -32.06 -22.11
N GLY A 175 5.90 -31.15 -21.28
CA GLY A 175 6.58 -30.65 -20.09
C GLY A 175 7.81 -29.81 -20.44
N GLU A 176 7.56 -28.57 -20.85
CA GLU A 176 8.60 -27.63 -21.25
C GLU A 176 9.64 -27.40 -20.14
N ARG A 177 10.87 -27.13 -20.57
CA ARG A 177 11.99 -26.89 -19.66
C ARG A 177 12.65 -25.57 -19.97
N VAL A 178 13.07 -24.86 -18.95
CA VAL A 178 13.71 -23.54 -19.02
C VAL A 178 15.16 -23.62 -18.55
N PRO A 179 16.06 -22.76 -19.05
CA PRO A 179 17.42 -22.68 -18.53
C PRO A 179 17.41 -22.24 -17.06
N ILE A 180 18.38 -22.74 -16.28
CA ILE A 180 18.52 -22.36 -14.87
C ILE A 180 19.19 -20.97 -14.81
N PRO A 181 18.51 -19.91 -14.32
CA PRO A 181 19.09 -18.58 -14.22
C PRO A 181 20.21 -18.53 -13.18
N ASP A 182 21.20 -17.65 -13.41
CA ASP A 182 22.21 -17.32 -12.41
C ASP A 182 21.69 -16.19 -11.50
N LEU A 183 21.45 -16.54 -10.25
CA LEU A 183 20.90 -15.67 -9.21
C LEU A 183 22.01 -15.07 -8.33
N ARG A 184 23.28 -15.45 -8.54
CA ARG A 184 24.39 -14.98 -7.71
C ARG A 184 24.50 -13.46 -7.76
N GLY A 185 24.72 -12.86 -6.61
CA GLY A 185 24.79 -11.42 -6.43
C GLY A 185 23.42 -10.73 -6.35
N LEU A 186 22.30 -11.40 -6.63
CA LEU A 186 20.98 -10.79 -6.48
C LEU A 186 20.55 -10.73 -5.01
N THR A 187 19.74 -9.72 -4.67
CA THR A 187 19.06 -9.59 -3.38
C THR A 187 17.81 -10.47 -3.33
N ARG A 188 17.27 -10.71 -2.13
CA ARG A 188 16.04 -11.51 -1.97
C ARG A 188 14.86 -11.04 -2.84
N GLY A 189 14.66 -9.72 -2.96
CA GLY A 189 13.59 -9.14 -3.77
C GLY A 189 13.81 -9.38 -5.27
N GLU A 190 15.05 -9.21 -5.74
CA GLU A 190 15.43 -9.44 -7.14
C GLU A 190 15.31 -10.91 -7.53
N VAL A 191 15.69 -11.82 -6.63
CA VAL A 191 15.60 -13.27 -6.84
C VAL A 191 14.18 -13.69 -7.17
N GLN A 192 13.19 -13.27 -6.37
CA GLN A 192 11.80 -13.65 -6.61
C GLN A 192 11.32 -13.21 -7.99
N ALA A 193 11.65 -11.98 -8.39
CA ALA A 193 11.27 -11.44 -9.69
C ALA A 193 11.92 -12.24 -10.83
N VAL A 194 13.23 -12.52 -10.75
CA VAL A 194 13.97 -13.26 -11.78
C VAL A 194 13.45 -14.69 -11.91
N VAL A 195 13.20 -15.36 -10.79
CA VAL A 195 12.70 -16.74 -10.74
C VAL A 195 11.28 -16.82 -11.32
N ASN A 196 10.38 -15.90 -10.96
CA ASN A 196 9.03 -15.82 -11.54
C ASN A 196 9.09 -15.55 -13.06
N MET A 197 9.95 -14.61 -13.50
CA MET A 197 10.13 -14.32 -14.93
C MET A 197 10.64 -15.54 -15.70
N ALA A 198 11.55 -16.31 -15.09
CA ALA A 198 12.09 -17.55 -15.64
C ALA A 198 11.11 -18.75 -15.57
N SER A 199 9.87 -18.56 -15.11
CA SER A 199 8.86 -19.62 -14.96
C SER A 199 9.24 -20.68 -13.91
N LEU A 200 9.89 -20.24 -12.83
CA LEU A 200 10.38 -21.08 -11.74
C LEU A 200 9.88 -20.54 -10.39
N ASN A 201 10.12 -21.32 -9.34
CA ASN A 201 9.75 -20.98 -7.97
C ASN A 201 10.99 -20.83 -7.07
N LEU A 202 10.91 -19.92 -6.11
CA LEU A 202 11.92 -19.82 -5.06
C LEU A 202 11.67 -20.97 -4.08
N GLY A 203 12.68 -21.80 -3.87
CA GLY A 203 12.66 -22.90 -2.91
C GLY A 203 13.00 -22.43 -1.50
N VAL A 204 13.84 -23.19 -0.82
CA VAL A 204 14.29 -22.87 0.53
C VAL A 204 15.32 -21.74 0.47
N LEU A 205 15.06 -20.68 1.22
CA LEU A 205 16.04 -19.64 1.53
C LEU A 205 16.84 -20.12 2.75
N VAL A 206 18.07 -20.59 2.51
CA VAL A 206 18.91 -21.24 3.51
C VAL A 206 19.96 -20.26 4.01
N ASP A 207 19.94 -19.98 5.32
CA ASP A 207 21.00 -19.33 6.13
C ASP A 207 21.61 -18.02 5.57
N CYS A 208 21.59 -16.96 6.37
CA CYS A 208 22.14 -15.66 6.01
C CYS A 208 23.49 -15.48 6.70
N ARG A 209 24.57 -15.86 6.01
CA ARG A 209 25.92 -15.81 6.60
C ARG A 209 26.35 -14.36 6.83
N GLY A 210 26.62 -14.03 8.10
CA GLY A 210 27.09 -12.70 8.51
C GLY A 210 25.98 -11.66 8.67
N CYS A 211 24.72 -12.07 8.62
CA CYS A 211 23.58 -11.17 8.83
C CYS A 211 23.24 -11.12 10.31
N ASN A 212 23.63 -10.04 10.98
CA ASN A 212 23.41 -9.87 12.43
C ASN A 212 22.21 -8.97 12.72
N THR A 213 21.88 -8.08 11.78
CA THR A 213 20.74 -7.16 11.87
C THR A 213 19.68 -7.45 10.79
N PRO A 214 18.45 -6.96 10.96
CA PRO A 214 17.44 -6.97 9.90
C PRO A 214 17.90 -6.24 8.64
N GLU A 215 18.70 -5.17 8.80
CA GLU A 215 19.28 -4.41 7.69
C GLU A 215 20.29 -5.27 6.91
N ASP A 216 21.19 -5.98 7.60
CA ASP A 216 22.14 -6.90 6.95
C ASP A 216 21.41 -7.95 6.12
N SER A 217 20.29 -8.47 6.66
CA SER A 217 19.46 -9.49 5.99
C SER A 217 18.72 -8.92 4.77
N ALA A 218 18.35 -7.63 4.80
CA ALA A 218 17.69 -6.96 3.69
C ALA A 218 18.63 -6.70 2.51
N PHE A 219 19.91 -6.41 2.78
CA PHE A 219 20.94 -6.18 1.76
C PHE A 219 21.74 -7.44 1.40
N ALA A 220 21.46 -8.58 2.05
CA ALA A 220 22.13 -9.83 1.78
C ALA A 220 21.94 -10.27 0.33
N ARG A 221 22.99 -10.85 -0.24
CA ARG A 221 23.02 -11.30 -1.63
C ARG A 221 23.19 -12.81 -1.71
N VAL A 222 22.68 -13.39 -2.78
CA VAL A 222 22.88 -14.82 -3.08
C VAL A 222 24.35 -15.07 -3.39
N TYR A 223 25.01 -15.90 -2.60
CA TYR A 223 26.37 -16.38 -2.92
C TYR A 223 26.37 -17.77 -3.55
N ARG A 224 25.29 -18.53 -3.34
CA ARG A 224 25.13 -19.89 -3.85
C ARG A 224 23.66 -20.16 -4.14
N GLN A 225 23.41 -20.99 -5.15
CA GLN A 225 22.10 -21.54 -5.47
C GLN A 225 22.19 -23.03 -5.77
N ALA A 226 21.05 -23.71 -5.71
CA ALA A 226 20.88 -25.09 -6.14
C ALA A 226 19.53 -25.23 -6.85
N PRO A 227 19.48 -25.75 -8.08
CA PRO A 227 20.62 -26.21 -8.89
C PRO A 227 21.58 -25.09 -9.31
N ALA A 228 22.85 -25.44 -9.56
CA ALA A 228 23.84 -24.50 -10.05
C ALA A 228 23.59 -24.16 -11.54
N PRO A 229 23.77 -22.90 -11.96
CA PRO A 229 23.56 -22.50 -13.35
C PRO A 229 24.69 -23.05 -14.22
N ARG A 230 24.36 -23.86 -15.23
CA ARG A 230 25.27 -24.35 -16.27
C ARG A 230 24.65 -24.13 -17.65
N GLU A 231 25.49 -23.94 -18.67
CA GLU A 231 25.10 -23.49 -20.01
C GLU A 231 23.99 -24.33 -20.67
N ASN A 232 23.87 -25.62 -20.34
CA ASN A 232 22.87 -26.53 -20.93
C ASN A 232 21.93 -27.16 -19.89
N ASP A 233 22.07 -26.79 -18.61
CA ASP A 233 21.21 -27.35 -17.57
C ASP A 233 19.84 -26.68 -17.67
N ARG A 234 18.82 -27.52 -17.84
CA ARG A 234 17.42 -27.09 -17.88
C ARG A 234 16.66 -27.67 -16.72
N ILE A 235 15.64 -26.97 -16.26
CA ILE A 235 14.74 -27.40 -15.20
C ILE A 235 13.30 -27.31 -15.72
N ALA A 236 12.41 -28.16 -15.23
CA ALA A 236 11.00 -28.11 -15.58
C ALA A 236 10.39 -26.77 -15.14
N LEU A 237 9.36 -26.32 -15.86
CA LEU A 237 8.54 -25.18 -15.43
C LEU A 237 8.00 -25.42 -14.00
N GLY A 238 8.00 -24.37 -13.18
CA GLY A 238 7.63 -24.44 -11.76
C GLY A 238 8.69 -25.08 -10.86
N GLY A 239 9.84 -25.47 -11.42
CA GLY A 239 10.95 -26.02 -10.65
C GLY A 239 11.45 -25.06 -9.57
N LEU A 240 11.96 -25.63 -8.48
CA LEU A 240 12.44 -24.88 -7.32
C LEU A 240 13.93 -24.55 -7.46
N ILE A 241 14.31 -23.34 -7.08
CA ILE A 241 15.71 -22.96 -6.87
C ILE A 241 15.91 -22.56 -5.41
N ASP A 242 16.74 -23.32 -4.70
CA ASP A 242 17.17 -22.98 -3.35
C ASP A 242 18.30 -21.96 -3.42
N VAL A 243 18.31 -21.00 -2.50
CA VAL A 243 19.32 -19.92 -2.46
C VAL A 243 19.91 -19.78 -1.06
N TRP A 244 21.21 -19.47 -1.02
CA TRP A 244 21.93 -19.15 0.20
C TRP A 244 22.40 -17.70 0.18
N LEU A 245 22.16 -16.98 1.27
CA LEU A 245 22.43 -15.55 1.38
C LEU A 245 23.65 -15.24 2.24
N THR A 246 24.30 -14.11 1.94
CA THR A 246 25.39 -13.59 2.77
C THR A 246 25.39 -12.06 2.80
N ALA A 247 25.82 -11.50 3.94
CA ALA A 247 26.11 -10.08 4.08
C ALA A 247 27.47 -9.69 3.48
N ASP A 248 28.41 -10.64 3.33
CA ASP A 248 29.70 -10.39 2.68
C ASP A 248 29.53 -10.44 1.16
N THR A 249 29.37 -9.26 0.57
CA THR A 249 29.15 -9.11 -0.87
C THR A 249 30.46 -9.03 -1.68
N THR A 250 31.61 -9.14 -1.03
CA THR A 250 32.92 -9.00 -1.68
C THR A 250 33.11 -10.08 -2.74
N GLY A 251 33.28 -9.66 -4.00
CA GLY A 251 33.49 -10.58 -5.12
C GLY A 251 32.21 -11.18 -5.72
N LEU A 252 31.02 -10.89 -5.17
CA LEU A 252 29.75 -11.19 -5.83
C LEU A 252 29.49 -10.13 -6.91
N ARG A 253 29.91 -10.41 -8.15
CA ARG A 253 29.61 -9.52 -9.27
C ARG A 253 28.11 -9.58 -9.59
N PRO A 254 27.37 -8.45 -9.56
CA PRO A 254 26.10 -8.40 -10.26
C PRO A 254 26.37 -8.53 -11.76
N VAL A 255 25.58 -9.34 -12.46
CA VAL A 255 25.58 -9.35 -13.94
C VAL A 255 25.24 -7.93 -14.40
N PRO A 256 26.08 -7.29 -15.24
CA PRO A 256 25.73 -5.99 -15.80
C PRO A 256 24.39 -6.11 -16.53
N ARG A 257 23.43 -5.23 -16.22
CA ARG A 257 22.26 -5.07 -17.09
C ARG A 257 22.80 -4.59 -18.43
N ASP A 258 22.62 -5.38 -19.49
CA ASP A 258 23.01 -4.98 -20.84
C ASP A 258 22.46 -3.57 -21.12
N THR A 259 23.37 -2.61 -21.24
CA THR A 259 23.11 -1.31 -21.85
C THR A 259 23.38 -1.50 -23.34
N THR A 260 22.37 -1.97 -24.07
CA THR A 260 22.46 -2.09 -25.52
C THR A 260 22.50 -0.69 -26.14
N GLY A 261 23.72 -0.19 -26.33
CA GLY A 261 24.21 0.63 -27.44
C GLY A 261 23.26 1.67 -28.06
N THR A 262 23.26 2.88 -27.53
CA THR A 262 23.19 4.07 -28.39
C THR A 262 24.61 4.39 -28.84
N GLN A 263 25.02 3.88 -30.00
CA GLN A 263 26.16 4.45 -30.71
C GLN A 263 25.71 5.79 -31.28
N ALA A 264 26.03 6.87 -30.57
CA ALA A 264 26.10 8.19 -31.17
C ALA A 264 27.30 8.18 -32.12
N THR A 265 27.02 8.13 -33.42
CA THR A 265 28.01 8.42 -34.45
C THR A 265 28.39 9.90 -34.34
N SER A 266 29.60 10.16 -33.86
CA SER A 266 30.23 11.47 -33.98
C SER A 266 30.44 11.77 -35.46
N HIS A 267 29.81 12.84 -35.90
CA HIS A 267 30.00 13.47 -37.19
C HIS A 267 31.34 14.21 -37.14
N ASP A 268 32.41 13.55 -37.58
CA ASP A 268 33.69 14.21 -37.82
C ASP A 268 33.59 15.00 -39.13
N ALA A 269 33.63 16.32 -38.99
CA ALA A 269 33.89 17.25 -40.07
C ALA A 269 35.41 17.32 -40.28
N GLU A 270 35.91 16.74 -41.36
CA GLU A 270 37.24 16.99 -41.91
C GLU A 270 37.10 17.68 -43.27
N ASP A 271 37.35 18.98 -43.23
CA ASP A 271 38.15 19.79 -44.16
C ASP A 271 38.85 19.00 -45.30
N ASN A 272 38.28 19.05 -46.52
CA ASN A 272 38.95 19.37 -47.81
C ASN A 272 37.95 19.37 -48.98
#